data_AF-B6YVN5-F1
#
_entry.id   AF-B6YVN5-F1
#
_cell.length_a   1.000
_cell.length_b   1.000
_cell.length_c   1.000
_cell.angle_alpha   90.00
_cell.angle_beta   90.00
_cell.angle_gamma   90.00
#
_symmetry.space_group_name_H-M   'P 1'
#
loop_
_entity.id
_entity.type
_entity.pdbx_description
1 polymer ?
#
loop_
_entity_poly.entity_id
_entity_poly.type
_entity_poly.pdbx_seq_one_letter_code
_entity_poly.pdbx_strand_id
1 'polypeptide(L)'
;MITRERLVEEFALLDEKATLLASRGVIPEEIRLYLIGGGNLALRGIKDATADVDVVVENVRVLGFLDEVLTNPSPELKVGQGVRVIYVKKVEHEYKVKLGAVSVYRKLDPEMRDFNMDVFVKRVLRGLTLSEGMKNRSVLPSEFEDFETIKVRLVSLEDIFLFKGVTSLGRAKDIDDLLRLIEHGVDFEVMLGELNNQRTIIGSERFEWLVGLLYEKSLILRKILAEKGLKSRSLDKFIKELELSFV
;
A
#
# COMPACT_ATOMS: atom_id res chain seq x y z
N MET A 1 -15.41 1.61 7.53
CA MET A 1 -14.32 0.65 7.73
C MET A 1 -14.49 -0.46 6.73
N ILE A 2 -13.41 -0.84 6.07
CA ILE A 2 -13.32 -1.79 4.97
C ILE A 2 -12.70 -3.08 5.54
N THR A 3 -13.47 -4.17 5.60
CA THR A 3 -13.04 -5.47 6.11
C THR A 3 -12.37 -6.31 5.02
N ARG A 4 -11.85 -7.50 5.36
CA ARG A 4 -11.32 -8.48 4.40
C ARG A 4 -12.35 -8.82 3.32
N GLU A 5 -13.55 -9.21 3.73
CA GLU A 5 -14.64 -9.63 2.85
C GLU A 5 -14.99 -8.50 1.89
N ARG A 6 -15.04 -7.27 2.42
CA ARG A 6 -15.33 -6.10 1.61
C ARG A 6 -14.22 -5.78 0.60
N LEU A 7 -12.95 -5.98 0.95
CA LEU A 7 -11.85 -5.84 -0.02
C LEU A 7 -12.02 -6.85 -1.16
N VAL A 8 -12.34 -8.10 -0.83
CA VAL A 8 -12.50 -9.17 -1.82
C VAL A 8 -13.67 -8.89 -2.76
N GLU A 9 -14.84 -8.57 -2.20
CA GLU A 9 -16.02 -8.22 -3.00
C GLU A 9 -15.76 -7.03 -3.92
N GLU A 10 -15.14 -5.96 -3.41
CA GLU A 10 -14.91 -4.76 -4.22
C GLU A 10 -13.90 -5.02 -5.34
N PHE A 11 -12.79 -5.73 -5.06
CA PHE A 11 -11.82 -6.04 -6.10
C PHE A 11 -12.35 -7.04 -7.14
N ALA A 12 -13.25 -7.95 -6.76
CA ALA A 12 -13.92 -8.84 -7.73
C ALA A 12 -14.79 -8.04 -8.71
N LEU A 13 -15.56 -7.07 -8.22
CA LEU A 13 -16.36 -6.20 -9.08
C LEU A 13 -15.49 -5.31 -9.99
N LEU A 14 -14.34 -4.84 -9.47
CA LEU A 14 -13.36 -4.09 -10.27
C LEU A 14 -12.72 -4.96 -11.34
N ASP A 15 -12.40 -6.22 -11.04
CA ASP A 15 -11.83 -7.16 -11.99
C ASP A 15 -12.81 -7.50 -13.12
N GLU A 16 -14.08 -7.76 -12.79
CA GLU A 16 -15.11 -8.00 -13.80
C GLU A 16 -15.26 -6.79 -14.75
N LYS A 17 -15.25 -5.57 -14.19
CA LYS A 17 -15.30 -4.33 -14.98
C LYS A 17 -14.06 -4.17 -15.84
N ALA A 18 -12.88 -4.44 -15.30
CA ALA A 18 -11.63 -4.39 -16.03
C ALA A 18 -11.61 -5.39 -17.19
N THR A 19 -12.09 -6.61 -16.97
CA THR A 19 -12.20 -7.65 -18.01
C THR A 19 -13.09 -7.21 -19.17
N LEU A 20 -14.23 -6.58 -18.89
CA LEU A 20 -15.08 -5.99 -19.94
C LEU A 20 -14.35 -4.89 -20.72
N LEU A 21 -13.58 -4.03 -20.06
CA LEU A 21 -12.79 -2.98 -20.72
C LEU A 21 -11.63 -3.55 -21.54
N ALA A 22 -10.97 -4.59 -21.05
CA ALA A 22 -9.87 -5.28 -21.72
C ALA A 22 -10.36 -5.97 -23.01
N SER A 23 -11.50 -6.66 -22.94
CA SER A 23 -12.13 -7.31 -24.11
C SER A 23 -12.46 -6.34 -25.26
N ARG A 24 -12.56 -5.04 -24.96
CA ARG A 24 -12.83 -3.96 -25.91
C ARG A 24 -11.57 -3.20 -26.35
N GLY A 25 -10.39 -3.60 -25.86
CA GLY A 25 -9.12 -2.94 -26.15
C GLY A 25 -8.96 -1.55 -25.51
N VAL A 26 -9.74 -1.23 -24.47
CA VAL A 26 -9.63 0.06 -23.75
C VAL A 26 -8.45 0.06 -22.79
N ILE A 27 -8.21 -1.08 -22.14
CA ILE A 27 -7.10 -1.33 -21.21
C ILE A 27 -6.38 -2.63 -21.62
N PRO A 28 -5.15 -2.90 -21.14
CA PRO A 28 -4.48 -4.18 -21.40
C PRO A 28 -5.19 -5.34 -20.70
N GLU A 29 -4.88 -6.56 -21.13
CA GLU A 29 -5.37 -7.81 -20.53
C GLU A 29 -4.95 -7.99 -19.07
N GLU A 30 -3.88 -7.32 -18.61
CA GLU A 30 -3.44 -7.41 -17.22
C GLU A 30 -3.05 -6.03 -16.66
N ILE A 31 -3.55 -5.74 -15.45
CA ILE A 31 -3.18 -4.60 -14.62
C ILE A 31 -2.70 -5.12 -13.26
N ARG A 32 -1.49 -4.71 -12.84
CA ARG A 32 -0.95 -5.06 -11.51
C ARG A 32 -1.09 -3.91 -10.53
N LEU A 33 -1.65 -4.24 -9.36
CA LEU A 33 -1.78 -3.34 -8.22
C LEU A 33 -0.98 -3.91 -7.05
N TYR A 34 -0.18 -3.10 -6.38
CA TYR A 34 0.56 -3.52 -5.19
C TYR A 34 -0.10 -2.91 -3.97
N LEU A 35 -0.84 -3.73 -3.23
CA LEU A 35 -1.56 -3.31 -2.05
C LEU A 35 -0.58 -3.08 -0.91
N ILE A 36 -0.59 -1.87 -0.36
CA ILE A 36 0.21 -1.47 0.80
C ILE A 36 -0.73 -1.12 1.96
N GLY A 37 -0.16 -0.81 3.12
CA GLY A 37 -0.94 -0.25 4.22
C GLY A 37 -1.96 -1.19 4.85
N GLY A 38 -3.08 -0.63 5.33
CA GLY A 38 -4.03 -1.34 6.19
C GLY A 38 -4.84 -2.43 5.48
N GLY A 39 -5.16 -2.25 4.19
CA GLY A 39 -5.89 -3.25 3.41
C GLY A 39 -5.09 -4.55 3.23
N ASN A 40 -3.77 -4.44 3.05
CA ASN A 40 -2.88 -5.60 3.00
C ASN A 40 -2.90 -6.37 4.33
N LEU A 41 -2.81 -5.66 5.46
CA LEU A 41 -2.91 -6.28 6.79
C LEU A 41 -4.25 -6.97 7.04
N ALA A 42 -5.35 -6.40 6.52
CA ALA A 42 -6.68 -7.00 6.63
C ALA A 42 -6.80 -8.30 5.80
N LEU A 43 -6.28 -8.32 4.57
CA LEU A 43 -6.20 -9.54 3.76
C LEU A 43 -5.25 -10.60 4.34
N ARG A 44 -4.38 -10.24 5.28
CA ARG A 44 -3.55 -11.19 6.03
C ARG A 44 -4.16 -11.63 7.36
N GLY A 45 -5.33 -11.10 7.75
CA GLY A 45 -5.94 -11.37 9.04
C GLY A 45 -5.20 -10.73 10.24
N ILE A 46 -4.27 -9.82 9.97
CA ILE A 46 -3.49 -9.11 11.01
C ILE A 46 -4.30 -7.94 11.60
N LYS A 47 -5.29 -7.44 10.84
CA LYS A 47 -6.14 -6.31 11.21
C LYS A 47 -7.59 -6.59 10.79
N ASP A 48 -8.56 -6.24 11.64
CA ASP A 48 -9.97 -6.51 11.32
C ASP A 48 -10.49 -5.67 10.14
N ALA A 49 -10.08 -4.40 10.08
CA ALA A 49 -10.52 -3.47 9.05
C ALA A 49 -9.58 -2.28 8.84
N THR A 50 -9.69 -1.65 7.67
CA THR A 50 -8.99 -0.40 7.31
C THR A 50 -9.97 0.74 7.03
N ALA A 51 -9.51 1.99 7.08
CA ALA A 51 -10.32 3.14 6.70
C ALA A 51 -10.25 3.40 5.19
N ASP A 52 -9.11 3.06 4.58
CA ASP A 52 -8.72 3.38 3.21
C ASP A 52 -7.90 2.21 2.64
N VAL A 53 -7.88 2.13 1.31
CA VAL A 53 -7.15 1.12 0.52
C VAL A 53 -5.99 1.81 -0.20
N ASP A 54 -4.77 1.51 0.21
CA ASP A 54 -3.57 2.09 -0.40
C ASP A 54 -3.00 1.14 -1.46
N VAL A 55 -2.88 1.59 -2.70
CA VAL A 55 -2.26 0.81 -3.79
C VAL A 55 -1.14 1.58 -4.47
N VAL A 56 -0.07 0.88 -4.85
CA VAL A 56 0.99 1.40 -5.71
C VAL A 56 0.86 0.78 -7.09
N VAL A 57 0.94 1.61 -8.12
CA VAL A 57 1.02 1.19 -9.53
C VAL A 57 2.39 1.52 -10.09
N GLU A 58 2.87 0.73 -11.05
CA GLU A 58 4.26 0.81 -11.51
C GLU A 58 4.60 2.10 -12.26
N ASN A 59 3.62 2.68 -12.96
CA ASN A 59 3.82 3.87 -13.78
C ASN A 59 2.49 4.57 -14.09
N VAL A 60 2.59 5.75 -14.70
CA VAL A 60 1.44 6.61 -15.02
C VAL A 60 0.50 5.97 -16.04
N ARG A 61 0.98 5.07 -16.92
CA ARG A 61 0.10 4.35 -17.85
C ARG A 61 -0.83 3.39 -17.12
N VAL A 62 -0.29 2.63 -16.15
CA VAL A 62 -1.09 1.76 -15.29
C VAL A 62 -2.11 2.55 -14.47
N LEU A 63 -1.73 3.74 -13.97
CA LEU A 63 -2.68 4.66 -13.34
C LEU A 63 -3.81 5.04 -14.30
N GLY A 64 -3.49 5.37 -15.56
CA GLY A 64 -4.51 5.72 -16.56
C GLY A 64 -5.50 4.57 -16.81
N PHE A 65 -5.01 3.34 -16.93
CA PHE A 65 -5.90 2.18 -17.09
C PHE A 65 -6.76 1.95 -15.85
N LEU A 66 -6.19 2.09 -14.64
CA LEU A 66 -6.96 2.00 -13.40
C LEU A 66 -7.99 3.14 -13.29
N ASP A 67 -7.67 4.35 -13.73
CA ASP A 67 -8.59 5.50 -13.76
C ASP A 67 -9.80 5.20 -14.66
N GLU A 68 -9.60 4.57 -15.82
CA GLU A 68 -10.67 4.08 -16.68
C GLU A 68 -11.55 3.04 -15.96
N VAL A 69 -10.95 2.03 -15.33
CA VAL A 69 -11.70 1.02 -14.56
C VAL A 69 -12.52 1.69 -13.45
N LEU A 70 -11.93 2.62 -12.70
CA LEU A 70 -12.59 3.21 -11.54
C LEU A 70 -13.69 4.21 -11.92
N THR A 71 -13.48 5.03 -12.96
CA THR A 71 -14.30 6.23 -13.19
C THR A 71 -15.26 6.11 -14.38
N ASN A 72 -15.05 5.16 -15.29
CA ASN A 72 -15.87 5.05 -16.49
C ASN A 72 -17.34 4.73 -16.15
N PRO A 73 -18.31 5.60 -16.51
CA PRO A 73 -19.70 5.48 -16.08
C PRO A 73 -20.59 4.68 -17.05
N SER A 74 -20.01 4.06 -18.09
CA SER A 74 -20.70 3.33 -19.14
C SER A 74 -21.77 2.37 -18.59
N PRO A 75 -23.06 2.50 -18.98
CA PRO A 75 -24.16 1.65 -18.51
C PRO A 75 -23.97 0.16 -18.80
N GLU A 76 -23.16 -0.17 -19.80
CA GLU A 76 -22.81 -1.52 -20.24
C GLU A 76 -21.64 -2.14 -19.45
N LEU A 77 -21.05 -1.41 -18.51
CA LEU A 77 -20.04 -1.88 -17.56
C LEU A 77 -20.66 -2.23 -16.19
N LYS A 78 -21.91 -2.70 -16.21
CA LYS A 78 -22.53 -3.27 -15.02
C LYS A 78 -21.87 -4.61 -14.71
N VAL A 79 -21.63 -4.84 -13.43
CA VAL A 79 -20.94 -6.02 -12.89
C VAL A 79 -21.79 -6.69 -11.83
N GLY A 80 -21.55 -7.97 -11.55
CA GLY A 80 -22.36 -8.78 -10.65
C GLY A 80 -23.85 -8.74 -11.03
N GLN A 81 -24.73 -8.54 -10.04
CA GLN A 81 -26.19 -8.45 -10.24
C GLN A 81 -26.65 -7.07 -10.78
N GLY A 82 -25.91 -6.50 -11.75
CA GLY A 82 -26.25 -5.22 -12.36
C GLY A 82 -25.72 -3.98 -11.62
N VAL A 83 -24.73 -4.17 -10.74
CA VAL A 83 -24.10 -3.13 -9.92
C VAL A 83 -23.26 -2.21 -10.82
N ARG A 84 -23.33 -0.90 -10.56
CA ARG A 84 -22.43 0.08 -11.19
C ARG A 84 -21.30 0.41 -10.22
N VAL A 85 -20.08 0.07 -10.59
CA VAL A 85 -18.89 0.46 -9.83
C VAL A 85 -18.34 1.75 -10.43
N ILE A 86 -18.61 2.87 -9.77
CA ILE A 86 -18.15 4.19 -10.17
C ILE A 86 -17.49 4.86 -8.98
N TYR A 87 -16.29 5.36 -9.21
CA TYR A 87 -15.55 6.17 -8.27
C TYR A 87 -15.45 7.61 -8.79
N VAL A 88 -15.41 8.55 -7.86
CA VAL A 88 -15.02 9.93 -8.15
C VAL A 88 -13.59 10.17 -7.71
N LYS A 89 -12.83 10.80 -8.59
CA LYS A 89 -11.51 11.31 -8.28
C LYS A 89 -11.65 12.56 -7.40
N LYS A 90 -11.16 12.48 -6.16
CA LYS A 90 -11.09 13.65 -5.29
C LYS A 90 -9.92 14.51 -5.71
N VAL A 91 -10.21 15.66 -6.31
CA VAL A 91 -9.19 16.69 -6.59
C VAL A 91 -9.26 17.73 -5.49
N GLU A 92 -8.77 17.39 -4.29
CA GLU A 92 -8.57 18.39 -3.25
C GLU A 92 -7.09 18.80 -3.23
N HIS A 93 -6.83 20.12 -3.31
CA HIS A 93 -5.49 20.70 -3.25
C HIS A 93 -4.69 20.24 -2.01
N GLU A 94 -5.37 19.83 -0.93
CA GLU A 94 -4.76 19.26 0.27
C GLU A 94 -4.13 17.86 0.07
N TYR A 95 -4.54 17.05 -0.92
CA TYR A 95 -3.94 15.70 -1.11
C TYR A 95 -2.63 15.71 -1.90
N LYS A 96 -2.36 16.75 -2.70
CA LYS A 96 -0.98 17.00 -3.17
C LYS A 96 -0.03 17.24 -1.99
N VAL A 97 -0.55 17.65 -0.83
CA VAL A 97 0.18 17.93 0.42
C VAL A 97 0.17 16.71 1.36
N LYS A 98 -0.94 15.96 1.45
CA LYS A 98 -0.97 14.67 2.15
C LYS A 98 -0.22 13.61 1.36
N LEU A 99 1.04 13.45 1.72
CA LEU A 99 1.74 12.18 1.66
C LEU A 99 2.10 11.64 0.26
N GLY A 100 2.02 12.45 -0.81
CA GLY A 100 2.56 12.05 -2.12
C GLY A 100 1.76 10.98 -2.89
N ALA A 101 0.48 10.77 -2.55
CA ALA A 101 -0.46 10.05 -3.41
C ALA A 101 -0.70 10.82 -4.71
N VAL A 102 -0.82 10.10 -5.83
CA VAL A 102 -1.02 10.74 -7.15
C VAL A 102 -2.50 10.92 -7.42
N SER A 103 -3.37 10.03 -6.93
CA SER A 103 -4.81 10.13 -7.11
C SER A 103 -5.55 9.47 -5.95
N VAL A 104 -6.63 10.09 -5.50
CA VAL A 104 -7.52 9.58 -4.44
C VAL A 104 -8.90 9.38 -5.05
N TYR A 105 -9.47 8.21 -4.84
CA TYR A 105 -10.76 7.80 -5.38
C TYR A 105 -11.72 7.50 -4.25
N ARG A 106 -12.95 7.98 -4.35
CA ARG A 106 -14.04 7.62 -3.45
C ARG A 106 -15.14 6.97 -4.25
N LYS A 107 -15.58 5.79 -3.82
CA LYS A 107 -16.73 5.12 -4.42
C LYS A 107 -17.98 5.99 -4.30
N LEU A 108 -18.70 6.16 -5.40
CA LEU A 108 -20.04 6.74 -5.41
C LEU A 108 -21.06 5.62 -5.23
N ASP A 109 -21.34 5.29 -3.97
CA ASP A 109 -22.33 4.28 -3.65
C ASP A 109 -23.11 4.69 -2.39
N PRO A 110 -24.43 4.96 -2.50
CA PRO A 110 -25.26 5.34 -1.37
C PRO A 110 -25.59 4.17 -0.43
N GLU A 111 -25.51 2.92 -0.88
CA GLU A 111 -25.83 1.72 -0.09
C GLU A 111 -24.57 1.08 0.48
N MET A 112 -23.52 1.01 -0.32
CA MET A 112 -22.24 0.46 0.06
C MET A 112 -21.26 1.57 0.46
N ARG A 113 -21.28 1.92 1.74
CA ARG A 113 -20.37 2.86 2.47
C ARG A 113 -19.01 3.12 1.79
N ASP A 114 -18.50 4.34 1.97
CA ASP A 114 -17.21 4.84 1.49
C ASP A 114 -16.09 3.78 1.37
N PHE A 115 -15.81 3.37 0.13
CA PHE A 115 -14.58 2.66 -0.24
C PHE A 115 -13.62 3.69 -0.84
N ASN A 116 -12.69 4.19 -0.03
CA ASN A 116 -11.67 5.13 -0.47
C ASN A 116 -10.43 4.36 -0.91
N MET A 117 -9.89 4.72 -2.07
CA MET A 117 -8.68 4.14 -2.63
C MET A 117 -7.66 5.24 -2.92
N ASP A 118 -6.49 5.14 -2.29
CA ASP A 118 -5.36 6.03 -2.48
C ASP A 118 -4.37 5.35 -3.42
N VAL A 119 -4.09 5.96 -4.57
CA VAL A 119 -3.22 5.42 -5.62
C VAL A 119 -1.93 6.22 -5.71
N PHE A 120 -0.82 5.51 -5.53
CA PHE A 120 0.54 6.02 -5.67
C PHE A 120 1.16 5.52 -6.98
N VAL A 121 1.90 6.38 -7.70
CA VAL A 121 2.61 5.95 -8.91
C VAL A 121 4.09 5.81 -8.61
N LYS A 122 4.58 4.56 -8.64
CA LYS A 122 5.97 4.13 -8.45
C LYS A 122 6.58 4.48 -7.10
N ARG A 123 6.30 5.66 -6.55
CA ARG A 123 6.88 6.18 -5.32
C ARG A 123 5.75 6.53 -4.36
N VAL A 124 5.96 6.16 -3.11
CA VAL A 124 5.10 6.54 -1.99
C VAL A 124 5.79 7.67 -1.25
N LEU A 125 5.06 8.72 -0.90
CA LEU A 125 5.54 9.74 0.05
C LEU A 125 6.79 10.52 -0.32
N ARG A 126 7.19 10.53 -1.60
CA ARG A 126 8.48 11.07 -2.07
C ARG A 126 9.73 10.38 -1.47
N GLY A 127 9.55 9.37 -0.62
CA GLY A 127 10.61 8.58 0.00
C GLY A 127 10.87 7.29 -0.77
N LEU A 128 10.12 6.23 -0.42
CA LEU A 128 10.34 4.88 -0.95
C LEU A 128 9.78 4.69 -2.36
N THR A 129 10.57 4.04 -3.20
CA THR A 129 10.17 3.61 -4.55
C THR A 129 9.81 2.13 -4.52
N LEU A 130 8.70 1.73 -5.13
CA LEU A 130 8.37 0.33 -5.37
C LEU A 130 9.47 -0.29 -6.25
N SER A 131 10.36 -1.06 -5.63
CA SER A 131 11.51 -1.66 -6.28
C SER A 131 11.19 -3.04 -6.84
N GLU A 132 12.07 -3.57 -7.71
CA GLU A 132 11.97 -4.97 -8.13
C GLU A 132 12.03 -5.94 -6.96
N GLY A 133 12.82 -5.65 -5.92
CA GLY A 133 12.89 -6.46 -4.70
C GLY A 133 11.54 -6.56 -4.00
N MET A 134 10.86 -5.43 -3.82
CA MET A 134 9.50 -5.40 -3.24
C MET A 134 8.49 -6.15 -4.10
N LYS A 135 8.56 -6.00 -5.43
CA LYS A 135 7.69 -6.72 -6.37
C LYS A 135 7.90 -8.23 -6.32
N ASN A 136 9.15 -8.68 -6.28
CA ASN A 136 9.50 -10.10 -6.22
C ASN A 136 9.06 -10.76 -4.90
N ARG A 137 9.09 -10.03 -3.79
CA ARG A 137 8.57 -10.50 -2.49
C ARG A 137 7.05 -10.41 -2.37
N SER A 138 6.37 -9.75 -3.32
CA SER A 138 4.92 -9.62 -3.28
C SER A 138 4.21 -10.91 -3.68
N VAL A 139 3.13 -11.22 -2.98
CA VAL A 139 2.35 -12.45 -3.17
C VAL A 139 0.98 -12.14 -3.77
N LEU A 140 0.50 -12.98 -4.68
CA LEU A 140 -0.90 -12.97 -5.08
C LEU A 140 -1.66 -13.80 -4.03
N PRO A 141 -2.62 -13.23 -3.30
CA PRO A 141 -3.40 -13.99 -2.32
C PRO A 141 -4.41 -14.88 -3.05
N SER A 142 -4.77 -16.01 -2.42
CA SER A 142 -5.67 -17.03 -2.99
C SER A 142 -7.02 -16.48 -3.43
N GLU A 143 -7.55 -15.48 -2.73
CA GLU A 143 -8.82 -14.84 -3.07
C GLU A 143 -8.83 -14.14 -4.43
N PHE A 144 -7.65 -13.85 -4.98
CA PHE A 144 -7.48 -13.12 -6.23
C PHE A 144 -6.82 -13.97 -7.32
N GLU A 145 -6.67 -15.29 -7.12
CA GLU A 145 -6.08 -16.19 -8.11
C GLU A 145 -6.93 -16.28 -9.38
N ASP A 146 -8.25 -16.29 -9.23
CA ASP A 146 -9.22 -16.42 -10.33
C ASP A 146 -9.50 -15.09 -11.05
N PHE A 147 -8.95 -13.97 -10.59
CA PHE A 147 -9.15 -12.68 -11.26
C PHE A 147 -8.50 -12.70 -12.63
N GLU A 148 -9.18 -12.21 -13.66
CA GLU A 148 -8.67 -12.28 -15.02
C GLU A 148 -7.70 -11.13 -15.31
N THR A 149 -8.12 -9.90 -15.02
CA THR A 149 -7.44 -8.68 -15.48
C THR A 149 -6.67 -7.96 -14.39
N ILE A 150 -7.22 -7.83 -13.19
CA ILE A 150 -6.58 -7.14 -12.06
C ILE A 150 -5.83 -8.14 -11.19
N LYS A 151 -4.50 -8.02 -11.16
CA LYS A 151 -3.63 -8.77 -10.25
C LYS A 151 -3.28 -7.92 -9.05
N VAL A 152 -4.02 -8.12 -7.95
CA VAL A 152 -3.76 -7.45 -6.67
C VAL A 152 -2.71 -8.22 -5.88
N ARG A 153 -1.48 -7.70 -5.82
CA ARG A 153 -0.37 -8.31 -5.09
C ARG A 153 -0.20 -7.67 -3.72
N LEU A 154 -0.04 -8.48 -2.69
CA LEU A 154 0.28 -8.04 -1.35
C LEU A 154 1.79 -7.91 -1.21
N VAL A 155 2.29 -6.69 -0.99
CA VAL A 155 3.71 -6.51 -0.61
C VAL A 155 4.00 -7.21 0.73
N SER A 156 5.28 -7.50 0.99
CA SER A 156 5.71 -8.19 2.21
C SER A 156 5.45 -7.36 3.47
N LEU A 157 5.44 -8.01 4.64
CA LEU A 157 5.23 -7.30 5.92
C LEU A 157 6.37 -6.31 6.19
N GLU A 158 7.58 -6.65 5.76
CA GLU A 158 8.77 -5.82 5.80
C GLU A 158 8.60 -4.56 4.96
N ASP A 159 8.06 -4.69 3.75
CA ASP A 159 7.81 -3.54 2.88
C ASP A 159 6.67 -2.66 3.43
N ILE A 160 5.64 -3.24 4.04
CA ILE A 160 4.61 -2.47 4.77
C ILE A 160 5.24 -1.70 5.93
N PHE A 161 6.15 -2.33 6.68
CA PHE A 161 6.87 -1.68 7.77
C PHE A 161 7.63 -0.46 7.23
N LEU A 162 8.37 -0.62 6.14
CA LEU A 162 9.09 0.49 5.49
C LEU A 162 8.13 1.60 5.03
N PHE A 163 7.04 1.26 4.34
CA PHE A 163 6.05 2.26 3.89
C PHE A 163 5.38 3.01 5.04
N LYS A 164 5.02 2.34 6.13
CA LYS A 164 4.48 2.99 7.35
C LYS A 164 5.55 3.71 8.16
N GLY A 165 6.80 3.28 8.06
CA GLY A 165 7.94 3.91 8.67
C GLY A 165 8.19 5.34 8.14
N VAL A 166 7.86 5.59 6.87
CA VAL A 166 8.12 6.87 6.20
C VAL A 166 6.93 7.84 6.18
N THR A 167 5.75 7.40 6.60
CA THR A 167 4.60 8.29 6.79
C THR A 167 4.86 9.25 7.95
N SER A 168 4.25 10.44 7.93
CA SER A 168 4.51 11.49 8.91
C SER A 168 4.53 11.00 10.36
N LEU A 169 5.48 11.52 11.13
CA LEU A 169 5.62 11.30 12.58
C LEU A 169 4.31 11.72 13.29
N GLY A 170 3.82 10.88 14.21
CA GLY A 170 2.76 11.28 15.15
C GLY A 170 1.34 10.74 14.91
N ARG A 171 1.10 9.89 13.90
CA ARG A 171 -0.17 9.12 13.88
C ARG A 171 -0.05 7.91 14.80
N ALA A 172 -0.69 7.96 15.98
CA ALA A 172 -0.73 6.84 16.94
C ALA A 172 -1.08 5.49 16.26
N LYS A 173 -1.98 5.53 15.26
CA LYS A 173 -2.37 4.35 14.47
C LYS A 173 -1.22 3.71 13.68
N ASP A 174 -0.25 4.49 13.21
CA ASP A 174 0.90 3.94 12.46
C ASP A 174 1.85 3.21 13.42
N ILE A 175 2.01 3.69 14.66
CA ILE A 175 2.81 3.01 15.69
C ILE A 175 2.16 1.67 16.08
N ASP A 176 0.85 1.63 16.26
CA ASP A 176 0.14 0.37 16.56
C ASP A 176 0.30 -0.66 15.45
N ASP A 177 0.20 -0.24 14.18
CA ASP A 177 0.42 -1.13 13.04
C ASP A 177 1.88 -1.62 12.97
N LEU A 178 2.88 -0.75 13.25
CA LEU A 178 4.30 -1.15 13.28
C LEU A 178 4.61 -2.12 14.44
N LEU A 179 3.98 -1.94 15.61
CA LEU A 179 4.12 -2.89 16.72
C LEU A 179 3.53 -4.25 16.36
N ARG A 180 2.34 -4.30 15.74
CA ARG A 180 1.76 -5.55 15.24
C ARG A 180 2.67 -6.24 14.23
N LEU A 181 3.31 -5.49 13.34
CA LEU A 181 4.27 -6.06 12.38
C LEU A 181 5.47 -6.69 13.10
N ILE A 182 6.00 -6.05 14.15
CA ILE A 182 7.06 -6.63 14.99
C ILE A 182 6.59 -7.92 15.67
N GLU A 183 5.36 -7.94 16.22
CA GLU A 183 4.76 -9.13 16.84
C GLU A 183 4.58 -10.29 15.85
N HIS A 184 4.36 -9.98 14.55
CA HIS A 184 4.26 -10.97 13.48
C HIS A 184 5.63 -11.39 12.89
N GLY A 185 6.73 -10.92 13.48
CA GLY A 185 8.07 -11.44 13.17
C GLY A 185 8.66 -10.91 11.87
N VAL A 186 8.45 -9.63 11.53
CA VAL A 186 9.14 -8.99 10.40
C VAL A 186 10.66 -9.17 10.45
N ASP A 187 11.27 -9.42 9.29
CA ASP A 187 12.71 -9.59 9.15
C ASP A 187 13.41 -8.26 8.84
N PHE A 188 14.16 -7.75 9.82
CA PHE A 188 14.92 -6.52 9.67
C PHE A 188 16.12 -6.65 8.72
N GLU A 189 16.66 -7.85 8.48
CA GLU A 189 17.73 -8.04 7.48
C GLU A 189 17.19 -7.83 6.07
N VAL A 190 15.97 -8.32 5.80
CA VAL A 190 15.27 -8.06 4.53
C VAL A 190 15.03 -6.56 4.35
N MET A 191 14.62 -5.85 5.41
CA MET A 191 14.46 -4.39 5.37
C MET A 191 15.78 -3.67 5.09
N LEU A 192 16.88 -4.06 5.74
CA LEU A 192 18.21 -3.49 5.50
C LEU A 192 18.68 -3.73 4.05
N GLY A 193 18.46 -4.94 3.54
CA GLY A 193 18.71 -5.26 2.13
C GLY A 193 17.92 -4.36 1.19
N GLU A 194 16.63 -4.13 1.49
CA GLU A 194 15.81 -3.22 0.72
C GLU A 194 16.28 -1.76 0.85
N LEU A 195 16.69 -1.29 2.03
CA LEU A 195 17.23 0.07 2.19
C LEU A 195 18.51 0.28 1.37
N ASN A 196 19.41 -0.69 1.34
CA ASN A 196 20.59 -0.65 0.48
C ASN A 196 20.21 -0.53 -1.00
N ASN A 197 19.17 -1.24 -1.44
CA ASN A 197 18.63 -1.11 -2.78
C ASN A 197 18.05 0.30 -3.01
N GLN A 198 17.24 0.81 -2.08
CA GLN A 198 16.65 2.16 -2.16
C GLN A 198 17.71 3.26 -2.26
N ARG A 199 18.84 3.13 -1.55
CA ARG A 199 19.98 4.07 -1.64
C ARG A 199 20.44 4.32 -3.07
N THR A 200 20.40 3.28 -3.91
CA THR A 200 20.79 3.39 -5.33
C THR A 200 19.69 3.99 -6.21
N ILE A 201 18.43 3.98 -5.75
CA ILE A 201 17.24 4.40 -6.52
C ILE A 201 16.86 5.86 -6.24
N ILE A 202 16.92 6.32 -4.99
CA ILE A 202 16.27 7.58 -4.58
C ILE A 202 17.23 8.78 -4.42
N GLY A 203 18.53 8.54 -4.48
CA GLY A 203 19.60 9.53 -4.28
C GLY A 203 19.94 9.74 -2.80
N SER A 204 21.14 10.28 -2.52
CA SER A 204 21.70 10.40 -1.16
C SER A 204 20.83 11.25 -0.22
N GLU A 205 20.47 12.46 -0.62
CA GLU A 205 19.69 13.39 0.22
C GLU A 205 18.35 12.78 0.67
N ARG A 206 17.64 12.12 -0.26
CA ARG A 206 16.37 11.46 0.06
C ARG A 206 16.55 10.20 0.90
N PHE A 207 17.65 9.49 0.67
CA PHE A 207 17.99 8.31 1.44
C PHE A 207 18.32 8.67 2.89
N GLU A 208 19.08 9.74 3.12
CA GLU A 208 19.36 10.28 4.46
C GLU A 208 18.06 10.66 5.18
N TRP A 209 17.15 11.37 4.49
CA TRP A 209 15.83 11.69 5.03
C TRP A 209 15.01 10.45 5.38
N LEU A 210 14.98 9.44 4.49
CA LEU A 210 14.31 8.16 4.69
C LEU A 210 14.82 7.45 5.94
N VAL A 211 16.15 7.32 6.07
CA VAL A 211 16.79 6.63 7.20
C VAL A 211 16.57 7.42 8.50
N GLY A 212 16.62 8.75 8.46
CA GLY A 212 16.25 9.63 9.58
C GLY A 212 14.90 9.29 10.19
N LEU A 213 13.85 9.25 9.35
CA LEU A 213 12.49 8.93 9.80
C LEU A 213 12.38 7.51 10.39
N LEU A 214 13.00 6.53 9.72
CA LEU A 214 12.98 5.15 10.19
C LEU A 214 13.72 5.01 11.53
N TYR A 215 14.82 5.72 11.71
CA TYR A 215 15.60 5.72 12.95
C TYR A 215 14.77 6.27 14.10
N GLU A 216 14.20 7.47 13.94
CA GLU A 216 13.35 8.10 14.95
C GLU A 216 12.16 7.22 15.35
N LYS A 217 11.47 6.62 14.37
CA LYS A 217 10.36 5.71 14.67
C LYS A 217 10.81 4.43 15.35
N SER A 218 11.94 3.86 14.95
CA SER A 218 12.49 2.64 15.56
C SER A 218 12.88 2.89 17.03
N LEU A 219 13.38 4.08 17.37
CA LEU A 219 13.63 4.48 18.76
C LEU A 219 12.33 4.55 19.58
N ILE A 220 11.25 5.10 19.02
CA ILE A 220 9.93 5.14 19.66
C ILE A 220 9.42 3.72 19.91
N LEU A 221 9.49 2.84 18.90
CA LEU A 221 9.06 1.44 19.02
C LEU A 221 9.86 0.71 20.11
N ARG A 222 11.19 0.88 20.14
CA ARG A 222 12.06 0.30 21.17
C ARG A 222 11.66 0.77 22.57
N LYS A 223 11.35 2.06 22.75
CA LYS A 223 10.90 2.60 24.03
C LYS A 223 9.58 1.97 24.47
N ILE A 224 8.59 1.88 23.59
CA ILE A 224 7.29 1.29 23.89
C ILE A 224 7.43 -0.19 24.26
N LEU A 225 8.27 -0.95 23.53
CA LEU A 225 8.54 -2.35 23.85
C LEU A 225 9.18 -2.48 25.24
N ALA A 226 10.16 -1.63 25.56
CA ALA A 226 10.81 -1.64 26.87
C ALA A 226 9.85 -1.32 28.02
N GLU A 227 8.93 -0.36 27.84
CA GLU A 227 7.87 -0.04 28.82
C GLU A 227 6.91 -1.23 29.04
N LYS A 228 6.74 -2.08 28.04
CA LYS A 228 5.99 -3.35 28.13
C LYS A 228 6.83 -4.53 28.64
N GLY A 229 8.10 -4.31 29.02
CA GLY A 229 9.01 -5.37 29.45
C GLY A 229 9.52 -6.28 28.32
N LEU A 230 9.31 -5.89 27.06
CA LEU A 230 9.73 -6.63 25.87
C LEU A 230 11.08 -6.09 25.36
N LYS A 231 11.89 -6.98 24.77
CA LYS A 231 13.14 -6.63 24.09
C LYS A 231 13.18 -7.29 22.72
N SER A 232 13.64 -6.56 21.71
CA SER A 232 13.82 -7.09 20.35
C SER A 232 15.26 -6.87 19.91
N ARG A 233 16.07 -7.93 19.94
CA ARG A 233 17.47 -7.89 19.50
C ARG A 233 17.60 -7.53 18.02
N SER A 234 16.65 -7.96 17.19
CA SER A 234 16.64 -7.67 15.76
C SER A 234 16.31 -6.20 15.49
N LEU A 235 15.38 -5.61 16.26
CA LEU A 235 15.13 -4.16 16.21
C LEU A 235 16.33 -3.36 16.71
N ASP A 236 17.00 -3.80 17.78
CA ASP A 236 18.21 -3.13 18.28
C ASP A 236 19.34 -3.13 17.24
N LYS A 237 19.53 -4.26 16.53
CA LYS A 237 20.47 -4.34 15.41
C LYS A 237 20.05 -3.40 14.28
N PHE A 238 18.77 -3.39 13.90
CA PHE A 238 18.25 -2.50 12.87
C PHE A 238 18.53 -1.03 13.19
N ILE A 239 18.25 -0.59 14.42
CA ILE A 239 18.52 0.78 14.89
C ILE A 239 20.00 1.12 14.76
N LYS A 240 20.89 0.20 15.14
CA LYS A 240 22.34 0.41 15.03
C LYS A 240 22.78 0.58 13.57
N GLU A 241 22.25 -0.22 12.65
CA GLU A 241 22.58 -0.11 11.22
C GLU A 241 22.05 1.20 10.61
N LEU A 242 20.86 1.65 11.03
CA LEU A 242 20.35 2.98 10.63
C LEU A 242 21.24 4.11 11.17
N GLU A 243 21.71 4.00 12.43
CA GLU A 243 22.61 4.99 13.03
C GLU A 243 23.93 5.13 12.25
N LEU A 244 24.51 4.02 11.81
CA LEU A 244 25.73 4.01 10.99
C LEU A 244 25.55 4.67 9.62
N SER A 245 24.32 4.84 9.14
CA SER A 245 24.05 5.49 7.86
C SER A 245 24.15 7.02 7.92
N PHE A 246 24.30 7.61 9.12
CA PHE A 246 24.52 9.05 9.31
C PHE A 246 26.00 9.45 9.43
N VAL A 247 26.93 8.49 9.43
CA VAL A 247 28.38 8.69 9.57
C VAL A 247 29.08 8.49 8.24
#